data_AF-A0AAE9HTP9-F1
#
_entry.id   AF-A0AAE9HTP9-F1
#
_cell.length_a   1.000
_cell.length_b   1.000
_cell.length_c   1.000
_cell.angle_alpha   90.00
_cell.angle_beta   90.00
_cell.angle_gamma   90.00
#
_symmetry.space_group_name_H-M   'P 1'
#
loop_
_entity.id
_entity.type
_entity.pdbx_description
1 polymer ?
#
loop_
_entity_poly.entity_id
_entity_poly.type
_entity_poly.pdbx_seq_one_letter_code
_entity_poly.pdbx_strand_id
1 'polypeptide(L)'
;MTNTSPQMYRLRHTWARRVRALKLLLALPVLYLAFATAVQAQSESIIPLRHDGQILQDGRLSIHTRFQTNLPPNLQNALKEGVPLDFDLHYRLEKPRLTSYRYRLANWIGGSDQTTVSYRLSFHPLTNRYRVSVGTFSHEYETLEAALKSVGAIANWQVLDPGALSDTDTKHIRVKIRLHLSTAQLPKPFQINAIHAGNWQLDSGWKRLDIRR
;
A
#
# COMPACT_ATOMS: atom_id res chain seq x y z
N MET A 1 -60.15 -29.46 60.72
CA MET A 1 -59.23 -30.19 61.62
C MET A 1 -58.31 -31.05 60.76
N THR A 2 -57.00 -30.98 61.04
CA THR A 2 -55.87 -31.82 60.57
C THR A 2 -55.56 -31.78 59.05
N ASN A 3 -54.48 -31.13 58.58
CA ASN A 3 -53.04 -31.48 58.73
C ASN A 3 -52.81 -32.92 58.20
N THR A 4 -51.90 -33.27 57.29
CA THR A 4 -50.51 -32.84 57.08
C THR A 4 -50.00 -33.52 55.81
N SER A 5 -49.18 -32.83 55.00
CA SER A 5 -48.36 -33.43 53.93
C SER A 5 -47.31 -34.40 54.50
N PRO A 6 -46.63 -35.19 53.65
CA PRO A 6 -45.21 -34.88 53.49
C PRO A 6 -44.67 -34.98 52.07
N GLN A 7 -43.76 -34.05 51.82
CA GLN A 7 -42.88 -33.89 50.67
C GLN A 7 -41.77 -34.94 50.69
N MET A 8 -41.41 -35.51 49.54
CA MET A 8 -40.10 -36.15 49.35
C MET A 8 -39.51 -35.88 47.96
N TYR A 9 -38.34 -35.25 48.00
CA TYR A 9 -37.24 -35.23 47.01
C TYR A 9 -37.41 -34.50 45.67
N ARG A 10 -36.63 -33.42 45.51
CA ARG A 10 -35.46 -33.39 44.58
C ARG A 10 -34.65 -32.09 44.70
N LEU A 11 -33.63 -32.11 45.56
CA LEU A 11 -32.52 -31.16 45.57
C LEU A 11 -31.42 -31.64 44.61
N ARG A 12 -31.45 -31.25 43.32
CA ARG A 12 -30.33 -31.59 42.39
C ARG A 12 -29.96 -30.51 41.36
N HIS A 13 -30.39 -29.25 41.49
CA HIS A 13 -30.28 -28.31 40.36
C HIS A 13 -29.46 -27.03 40.57
N THR A 14 -28.91 -26.76 41.76
CA THR A 14 -28.26 -25.47 42.03
C THR A 14 -26.74 -25.43 41.83
N TRP A 15 -26.05 -26.59 41.80
CA TRP A 15 -24.58 -26.63 41.70
C TRP A 15 -24.04 -26.39 40.28
N ALA A 16 -24.75 -26.80 39.22
CA ALA A 16 -24.26 -26.67 37.85
C ALA A 16 -24.29 -25.24 37.29
N ARG A 17 -25.14 -24.36 37.85
CA ARG A 17 -25.30 -22.98 37.37
C ARG A 17 -24.19 -22.05 37.86
N ARG A 18 -23.65 -22.26 39.07
CA ARG A 18 -22.61 -21.42 39.65
C ARG A 18 -21.22 -21.62 39.00
N VAL A 19 -20.90 -22.84 38.57
CA VAL A 19 -19.61 -23.14 37.90
C VAL A 19 -19.58 -22.62 36.45
N ARG A 20 -20.73 -22.59 35.75
CA ARG A 20 -20.84 -22.02 34.39
C ARG A 20 -20.72 -20.49 34.38
N ALA A 21 -21.31 -19.82 35.37
CA ALA A 21 -21.22 -18.36 35.51
C ALA A 21 -19.78 -17.88 35.77
N LEU A 22 -18.99 -18.62 36.55
CA LEU A 22 -17.61 -18.25 36.87
C LEU A 22 -16.65 -18.41 35.67
N LYS A 23 -16.86 -19.40 34.80
CA LYS A 23 -16.09 -19.57 33.55
C LYS A 23 -16.38 -18.47 32.53
N LEU A 24 -17.61 -17.97 32.47
CA LEU A 24 -18.00 -16.84 31.61
C LEU A 24 -17.41 -15.50 32.07
N LEU A 25 -17.26 -15.30 33.39
CA LEU A 25 -16.66 -14.10 33.97
C LEU A 25 -15.13 -14.00 33.77
N LEU A 26 -14.44 -15.14 33.69
CA LEU A 26 -12.99 -15.22 33.42
C LEU A 26 -12.62 -15.22 31.93
N ALA A 27 -13.55 -15.52 31.03
CA ALA A 27 -13.30 -15.52 29.58
C ALA A 27 -13.34 -14.11 28.96
N LEU A 28 -14.07 -13.17 29.58
CA LEU A 28 -14.20 -11.78 29.13
C LEU A 28 -12.88 -10.99 29.12
N PRO A 29 -12.01 -11.05 30.16
CA PRO A 29 -10.73 -10.32 30.14
C PRO A 29 -9.72 -10.90 29.15
N VAL A 30 -9.77 -12.21 28.86
CA VAL A 30 -8.90 -12.87 27.86
C VAL A 30 -9.30 -12.47 26.44
N LEU A 31 -10.61 -12.34 26.16
CA LEU A 31 -11.10 -11.85 24.88
C LEU A 31 -10.74 -10.37 24.66
N TYR A 32 -10.73 -9.56 25.73
CA TYR A 32 -10.33 -8.15 25.67
C TYR A 32 -8.83 -7.98 25.39
N LEU A 33 -7.97 -8.82 25.99
CA LEU A 33 -6.53 -8.80 25.72
C LEU A 33 -6.20 -9.27 24.29
N ALA A 34 -6.96 -10.23 23.75
CA ALA A 34 -6.79 -10.68 22.37
C ALA A 34 -7.14 -9.58 21.35
N PHE A 35 -8.15 -8.76 21.63
CA PHE A 35 -8.54 -7.66 20.74
C PHE A 35 -7.55 -6.48 20.77
N ALA A 36 -6.88 -6.24 21.91
CA ALA A 36 -5.90 -5.15 22.04
C ALA A 36 -4.62 -5.37 21.19
N THR A 37 -4.28 -6.62 20.86
CA THR A 37 -3.11 -6.94 20.01
C THR A 37 -3.41 -6.88 18.51
N ALA A 38 -4.68 -6.83 18.11
CA ALA A 38 -5.08 -6.86 16.70
C ALA A 38 -5.08 -5.47 16.03
N VAL A 39 -4.94 -4.38 16.78
CA VAL A 39 -4.81 -3.03 16.23
C VAL A 39 -3.33 -2.69 16.05
N GLN A 40 -2.63 -3.52 15.29
CA GLN A 40 -1.52 -3.02 14.48
C GLN A 40 -2.18 -2.20 13.36
N ALA A 41 -2.50 -0.95 13.67
CA ALA A 41 -2.89 0.02 12.67
C ALA A 41 -1.73 0.14 11.69
N GLN A 42 -1.84 -0.55 10.55
CA GLN A 42 -1.06 -0.21 9.38
C GLN A 42 -1.44 1.23 9.06
N SER A 43 -0.62 2.18 9.50
CA SER A 43 -0.79 3.56 9.14
C SER A 43 -0.60 3.61 7.62
N GLU A 44 -1.71 3.76 6.91
CA GLU A 44 -1.73 3.97 5.45
C GLU A 44 -1.05 5.34 5.21
N SER A 45 0.27 5.31 5.16
CA SER A 45 1.15 6.49 5.10
C SER A 45 1.21 7.07 3.70
N ILE A 46 0.77 6.31 2.69
CA ILE A 46 0.67 6.74 1.31
C ILE A 46 -0.79 6.63 0.86
N ILE A 47 -1.40 7.78 0.57
CA ILE A 47 -2.79 7.88 0.15
C ILE A 47 -2.85 8.26 -1.33
N PRO A 48 -3.52 7.49 -2.21
CA PRO A 48 -3.71 7.88 -3.60
C PRO A 48 -4.70 9.06 -3.71
N LEU A 49 -4.25 10.19 -4.27
CA LEU A 49 -5.12 11.34 -4.56
C LEU A 49 -5.71 11.27 -5.97
N ARG A 50 -4.92 10.79 -6.94
CA ARG A 50 -5.33 10.64 -8.33
C ARG A 50 -4.70 9.38 -8.90
N HIS A 51 -5.50 8.61 -9.65
CA HIS A 51 -5.10 7.33 -10.22
C HIS A 51 -5.98 7.00 -11.44
N ASP A 52 -6.01 7.91 -12.40
CA ASP A 52 -6.75 7.74 -13.65
C ASP A 52 -5.81 7.29 -14.78
N GLY A 53 -6.40 6.62 -15.76
CA GLY A 53 -5.73 6.24 -16.99
C GLY A 53 -6.57 6.63 -18.21
N GLN A 54 -5.90 7.01 -19.29
CA GLN A 54 -6.53 7.31 -20.56
C GLN A 54 -5.95 6.42 -21.66
N ILE A 55 -6.81 5.86 -22.52
CA ILE A 55 -6.39 5.19 -23.73
C ILE A 55 -6.28 6.23 -24.84
N LEU A 56 -5.07 6.41 -25.38
CA LEU A 56 -4.82 7.30 -26.50
C LEU A 56 -5.40 6.72 -27.80
N GLN A 57 -5.56 7.59 -28.80
CA GLN A 57 -6.05 7.18 -30.13
C GLN A 57 -5.16 6.13 -30.80
N ASP A 58 -3.87 6.14 -30.51
CA ASP A 58 -2.89 5.15 -30.97
C ASP A 58 -2.89 3.85 -30.16
N GLY A 59 -3.83 3.66 -29.23
CA GLY A 59 -3.94 2.46 -28.41
C GLY A 59 -2.95 2.35 -27.25
N ARG A 60 -2.18 3.39 -26.93
CA ARG A 60 -1.34 3.44 -25.72
C ARG A 60 -2.17 3.75 -24.48
N LEU A 61 -1.75 3.20 -23.34
CA LEU A 61 -2.28 3.60 -22.04
C LEU A 61 -1.41 4.71 -21.45
N SER A 62 -1.99 5.87 -21.24
CA SER A 62 -1.44 6.96 -20.43
C SER A 62 -1.94 6.86 -18.99
N ILE A 63 -1.03 6.86 -18.03
CA ILE A 63 -1.35 6.84 -16.61
C ILE A 63 -1.05 8.21 -15.99
N HIS A 64 -1.99 8.67 -15.16
CA HIS A 64 -1.84 9.85 -14.32
C HIS A 64 -1.95 9.45 -12.84
N THR A 65 -0.89 9.67 -12.07
CA THR A 65 -0.88 9.37 -10.65
C THR A 65 -0.55 10.61 -9.83
N ARG A 66 -1.18 10.71 -8.65
CA ARG A 66 -0.75 11.58 -7.55
C ARG A 66 -0.97 10.84 -6.25
N PHE A 67 0.05 10.86 -5.39
CA PHE A 67 -0.03 10.31 -4.05
C PHE A 67 0.27 11.40 -3.03
N GLN A 68 -0.34 11.27 -1.87
CA GLN A 68 0.00 12.03 -0.67
C GLN A 68 0.74 11.08 0.26
N THR A 69 2.01 11.36 0.47
CA THR A 69 2.88 10.57 1.35
C THR A 69 3.10 11.34 2.64
N ASN A 70 2.77 10.73 3.77
CA ASN A 70 3.10 11.24 5.08
C ASN A 70 4.28 10.44 5.65
N LEU A 71 5.41 11.12 5.86
CA LEU A 71 6.64 10.48 6.29
C LEU A 71 6.68 10.38 7.83
N PRO A 72 6.87 9.19 8.43
CA PRO A 72 7.05 9.03 9.87
C PRO A 72 8.26 9.83 10.39
N PRO A 73 8.24 10.31 11.66
CA PRO A 73 9.32 11.11 12.24
C PRO A 73 10.72 10.51 12.07
N ASN A 74 10.85 9.18 12.21
CA ASN A 74 12.13 8.49 12.08
C ASN A 74 12.74 8.62 10.69
N LEU A 75 11.91 8.52 9.64
CA LEU A 75 12.35 8.69 8.26
C LEU A 75 12.63 10.17 7.94
N GLN A 76 11.90 11.10 8.57
CA GLN A 76 12.21 12.53 8.44
C GLN A 76 13.59 12.85 9.01
N ASN A 77 13.93 12.28 10.17
CA ASN A 77 15.23 12.45 10.80
C ASN A 77 16.34 11.82 9.95
N ALA A 78 16.16 10.58 9.50
CA ALA A 78 17.12 9.92 8.60
C ALA A 78 17.37 10.74 7.32
N LEU A 79 16.31 11.29 6.72
CA LEU A 79 16.44 12.17 5.56
C LEU A 79 17.28 13.40 5.87
N LYS A 80 17.06 14.06 7.03
CA LYS A 80 17.85 15.22 7.47
C LYS A 80 19.31 14.87 7.76
N GLU A 81 19.57 13.64 8.21
CA GLU A 81 20.93 13.10 8.40
C GLU A 81 21.63 12.74 7.08
N GLY A 82 20.96 12.96 5.94
CA GLY A 82 21.53 12.76 4.61
C GLY A 82 21.25 11.38 4.01
N VAL A 83 20.34 10.59 4.61
CA VAL A 83 19.93 9.30 4.06
C VAL A 83 18.88 9.52 2.97
N PRO A 84 19.16 9.20 1.69
CA PRO A 84 18.17 9.30 0.64
C PRO A 84 17.07 8.24 0.81
N LEU A 85 15.85 8.60 0.44
CA LEU A 85 14.68 7.74 0.46
C LEU A 85 14.22 7.46 -0.97
N ASP A 86 14.29 6.20 -1.37
CA ASP A 86 13.94 5.76 -2.72
C ASP A 86 12.51 5.19 -2.74
N PHE A 87 11.63 5.77 -3.55
CA PHE A 87 10.25 5.32 -3.73
C PHE A 87 10.08 4.72 -5.12
N ASP A 88 9.44 3.57 -5.19
CA ASP A 88 9.21 2.86 -6.45
C ASP A 88 7.70 2.84 -6.75
N LEU A 89 7.35 3.42 -7.90
CA LEU A 89 6.02 3.39 -8.49
C LEU A 89 5.93 2.23 -9.48
N HIS A 90 5.14 1.23 -9.13
CA HIS A 90 4.84 0.10 -10.00
C HIS A 90 3.50 0.25 -10.69
N TYR A 91 3.43 -0.19 -11.95
CA TYR A 91 2.17 -0.52 -12.59
C TYR A 91 2.08 -2.04 -12.83
N ARG A 92 0.85 -2.54 -12.92
CA ARG A 92 0.55 -3.93 -13.28
C ARG A 92 -0.71 -4.00 -14.13
N LEU A 93 -0.58 -4.55 -15.34
CA LEU A 93 -1.71 -4.89 -16.20
C LEU A 93 -2.22 -6.30 -15.84
N GLU A 94 -3.43 -6.39 -15.29
CA GLU A 94 -4.07 -7.67 -14.93
C GLU A 94 -4.94 -8.23 -16.06
N LYS A 95 -5.56 -7.35 -16.86
CA LYS A 95 -6.35 -7.70 -18.05
C LYS A 95 -6.29 -6.58 -19.10
N PRO A 96 -6.42 -6.90 -20.40
CA PRO A 96 -6.39 -8.24 -20.97
C PRO A 96 -5.00 -8.87 -20.79
N ARG A 97 -4.98 -10.12 -20.28
CA ARG A 97 -3.74 -10.91 -20.22
C ARG A 97 -3.45 -11.30 -21.65
N LEU A 98 -2.28 -10.94 -22.15
CA LEU A 98 -1.73 -11.03 -23.51
C LEU A 98 -1.86 -12.39 -24.25
N THR A 99 -2.89 -13.21 -24.05
CA THR A 99 -3.04 -14.52 -24.70
C THR A 99 -3.43 -14.40 -26.19
N SER A 100 -3.92 -13.23 -26.64
CA SER A 100 -4.11 -12.92 -28.06
C SER A 100 -2.81 -12.50 -28.78
N TYR A 101 -1.69 -12.35 -28.05
CA TYR A 101 -0.39 -11.92 -28.59
C TYR A 101 0.42 -13.05 -29.24
N ARG A 102 -0.11 -14.28 -29.20
CA ARG A 102 0.53 -15.45 -29.83
C ARG A 102 0.67 -15.32 -31.37
N TYR A 103 0.06 -14.31 -31.99
CA TYR A 103 0.17 -14.01 -33.43
C TYR A 103 1.00 -12.77 -33.78
N ARG A 104 1.63 -12.06 -32.83
CA ARG A 104 2.53 -10.91 -33.12
C ARG A 104 3.97 -11.11 -32.64
N LEU A 105 4.40 -12.37 -32.53
CA LEU A 105 5.63 -12.82 -31.88
C LEU A 105 6.92 -12.72 -32.73
N ALA A 106 6.97 -11.90 -33.79
CA ALA A 106 8.14 -11.88 -34.69
C ALA A 106 9.18 -10.78 -34.40
N ASN A 107 8.86 -9.71 -33.66
CA ASN A 107 9.76 -8.56 -33.52
C ASN A 107 10.15 -8.17 -32.07
N TRP A 108 9.79 -8.97 -31.07
CA TRP A 108 9.81 -8.50 -29.66
C TRP A 108 10.72 -9.36 -28.76
N ILE A 109 12.01 -9.40 -29.09
CA ILE A 109 13.02 -9.88 -28.14
C ILE A 109 13.31 -8.74 -27.16
N GLY A 110 12.66 -8.80 -25.98
CA GLY A 110 12.99 -8.02 -24.79
C GLY A 110 12.16 -6.74 -24.57
N GLY A 111 11.28 -6.72 -23.56
CA GLY A 111 10.51 -5.50 -23.26
C GLY A 111 9.57 -5.52 -22.06
N SER A 112 10.04 -5.88 -20.86
CA SER A 112 9.48 -5.38 -19.57
C SER A 112 7.95 -5.29 -19.39
N ASP A 113 7.31 -6.37 -18.95
CA ASP A 113 5.91 -6.39 -18.43
C ASP A 113 5.71 -5.56 -17.14
N GLN A 114 6.75 -4.87 -16.65
CA GLN A 114 6.81 -4.12 -15.38
C GLN A 114 7.75 -2.91 -15.53
N THR A 115 7.29 -1.84 -16.17
CA THR A 115 8.00 -0.55 -16.08
C THR A 115 7.81 -0.01 -14.66
N THR A 116 8.91 0.15 -13.93
CA THR A 116 8.91 0.75 -12.59
C THR A 116 9.53 2.14 -12.69
N VAL A 117 8.90 3.13 -12.07
CA VAL A 117 9.45 4.49 -11.97
C VAL A 117 10.01 4.69 -10.57
N SER A 118 11.31 4.87 -10.47
CA SER A 118 11.99 5.13 -9.19
C SER A 118 12.16 6.64 -8.97
N TYR A 119 11.77 7.08 -7.77
CA TYR A 119 11.90 8.44 -7.27
C TYR A 119 12.92 8.44 -6.14
N ARG A 120 13.90 9.33 -6.16
CA ARG A 120 14.85 9.53 -5.06
C ARG A 120 14.60 10.85 -4.37
N LEU A 121 14.26 10.81 -3.08
CA LEU A 121 14.15 11.99 -2.23
C LEU A 121 15.42 12.11 -1.38
N SER A 122 16.06 13.28 -1.41
CA SER A 122 17.27 13.57 -0.63
C SER A 122 17.21 14.97 -0.03
N PHE A 123 17.99 15.22 1.01
CA PHE A 123 18.09 16.53 1.65
C PHE A 123 19.53 17.05 1.58
N HIS A 124 19.69 18.29 1.16
CA HIS A 124 20.97 18.99 1.12
C HIS A 124 21.07 19.93 2.33
N PRO A 125 21.87 19.60 3.36
CA PRO A 125 21.95 20.39 4.59
C PRO A 125 22.58 21.77 4.36
N LEU A 126 23.49 21.90 3.40
CA LEU A 126 24.19 23.17 3.12
C LEU A 126 23.25 24.23 2.51
N THR A 127 22.35 23.81 1.63
CA THR A 127 21.39 24.69 0.95
C THR A 127 20.01 24.66 1.61
N ASN A 128 19.81 23.79 2.59
CA ASN A 128 18.52 23.51 3.24
C ASN A 128 17.40 23.21 2.20
N ARG A 129 17.74 22.45 1.16
CA ARG A 129 16.81 22.08 0.07
C ARG A 129 16.53 20.59 0.06
N TYR A 130 15.29 20.24 -0.25
CA TYR A 130 14.89 18.88 -0.56
C TYR A 130 14.98 18.67 -2.06
N ARG A 131 15.61 17.59 -2.51
CA ARG A 131 15.75 17.26 -3.93
C ARG A 131 15.01 15.97 -4.23
N VAL A 132 14.16 16.00 -5.25
CA VAL A 132 13.48 14.82 -5.80
C VAL A 132 13.99 14.56 -7.21
N SER A 133 14.48 13.36 -7.45
CA SER A 133 15.00 12.93 -8.76
C SER A 133 14.20 11.74 -9.30
N VAL A 134 13.91 11.77 -10.61
CA VAL A 134 13.16 10.74 -11.34
C VAL A 134 13.80 10.55 -12.70
N GLY A 135 14.46 9.40 -12.90
CA GLY A 135 15.27 9.17 -14.11
C GLY A 135 16.34 10.26 -14.25
N THR A 136 16.29 11.02 -15.35
CA THR A 136 17.20 12.14 -15.62
C THR A 136 16.70 13.49 -15.11
N PHE A 137 15.47 13.57 -14.61
CA PHE A 137 14.87 14.80 -14.12
C PHE A 137 15.14 14.95 -12.62
N SER A 138 15.42 16.18 -12.18
CA SER A 138 15.59 16.49 -10.76
C SER A 138 15.08 17.88 -10.46
N HIS A 139 14.31 18.01 -9.38
CA HIS A 139 13.77 19.27 -8.91
C HIS A 139 14.04 19.47 -7.43
N GLU A 140 14.27 20.73 -7.04
CA GLU A 140 14.51 21.11 -5.66
C GLU A 140 13.30 21.84 -5.07
N TYR A 141 13.09 21.65 -3.77
CA TYR A 141 11.95 22.14 -3.01
C TYR A 141 12.43 22.73 -1.70
N GLU A 142 11.71 23.74 -1.22
CA GLU A 142 12.02 24.40 0.06
C GLU A 142 11.48 23.62 1.26
N THR A 143 10.38 22.90 1.08
CA THR A 143 9.70 22.15 2.15
C THR A 143 9.60 20.67 1.82
N LEU A 144 9.64 19.85 2.88
CA LEU A 144 9.47 18.40 2.77
C LEU A 144 8.09 18.05 2.17
N GLU A 145 7.05 18.78 2.56
CA GLU A 145 5.70 18.54 2.06
C GLU A 145 5.59 18.75 0.54
N ALA A 146 6.22 19.82 0.02
CA ALA A 146 6.24 20.08 -1.42
C ALA A 146 7.02 18.99 -2.18
N ALA A 147 8.15 18.55 -1.62
CA ALA A 147 8.93 17.44 -2.17
C ALA A 147 8.11 16.15 -2.19
N LEU A 148 7.46 15.78 -1.09
CA LEU A 148 6.65 14.56 -0.98
C LEU A 148 5.43 14.57 -1.92
N LYS A 149 4.82 15.73 -2.18
CA LYS A 149 3.75 15.87 -3.19
C LYS A 149 4.22 15.58 -4.61
N SER A 150 5.51 15.76 -4.90
CA SER A 150 6.09 15.42 -6.21
C SER A 150 6.41 13.92 -6.36
N VAL A 151 6.67 13.24 -5.24
CA VAL A 151 6.93 11.80 -5.22
C VAL A 151 5.67 11.02 -5.60
N GLY A 152 5.77 10.17 -6.62
CA GLY A 152 4.61 9.44 -7.17
C GLY A 152 3.62 10.32 -7.93
N ALA A 153 3.95 11.60 -8.18
CA ALA A 153 3.25 12.41 -9.15
C ALA A 153 3.85 12.16 -10.53
N ILE A 154 3.05 11.62 -11.45
CA ILE A 154 3.43 11.50 -12.86
C ILE A 154 2.21 11.75 -13.73
N ALA A 155 2.41 12.43 -14.84
CA ALA A 155 1.38 12.67 -15.85
C ALA A 155 1.88 12.11 -17.18
N ASN A 156 0.95 11.64 -18.01
CA ASN A 156 1.26 11.12 -19.34
C ASN A 156 2.26 9.95 -19.33
N TRP A 157 2.24 9.12 -18.28
CA TRP A 157 3.13 7.97 -18.24
C TRP A 157 2.63 6.88 -19.18
N GLN A 158 3.31 6.71 -20.31
CA GLN A 158 2.97 5.73 -21.33
C GLN A 158 3.62 4.39 -21.00
N VAL A 159 2.79 3.39 -20.70
CA VAL A 159 3.24 2.08 -20.19
C VAL A 159 3.06 0.92 -21.18
N LEU A 160 2.69 1.22 -22.42
CA LEU A 160 2.46 0.24 -23.48
C LEU A 160 2.91 0.77 -24.84
N ASP A 161 3.25 -0.15 -25.75
CA ASP A 161 3.54 0.15 -27.13
C ASP A 161 2.30 0.67 -27.89
N PRO A 162 2.49 1.45 -28.97
CA PRO A 162 1.42 1.80 -29.89
C PRO A 162 0.67 0.57 -30.40
N GLY A 163 -0.66 0.64 -30.42
CA GLY A 163 -1.56 -0.42 -30.88
C GLY A 163 -1.90 -1.49 -29.84
N ALA A 164 -1.35 -1.41 -28.62
CA ALA A 164 -1.53 -2.45 -27.60
C ALA A 164 -3.00 -2.62 -27.14
N LEU A 165 -3.77 -1.52 -27.07
CA LEU A 165 -5.16 -1.52 -26.59
C LEU A 165 -6.17 -0.99 -27.61
N SER A 166 -5.78 -0.81 -28.88
CA SER A 166 -6.66 -0.22 -29.91
C SER A 166 -7.98 -0.99 -30.10
N ASP A 167 -7.95 -2.32 -29.98
CA ASP A 167 -9.11 -3.20 -30.17
C ASP A 167 -9.69 -3.73 -28.84
N THR A 168 -9.31 -3.12 -27.71
CA THR A 168 -9.78 -3.56 -26.39
C THR A 168 -10.74 -2.54 -25.78
N ASP A 169 -11.93 -2.99 -25.40
CA ASP A 169 -12.88 -2.18 -24.63
C ASP A 169 -12.32 -1.90 -23.22
N THR A 170 -12.48 -0.66 -22.74
CA THR A 170 -12.03 -0.20 -21.42
C THR A 170 -12.51 -1.11 -20.29
N LYS A 171 -13.71 -1.70 -20.43
CA LYS A 171 -14.32 -2.63 -19.47
C LYS A 171 -13.51 -3.91 -19.23
N HIS A 172 -12.72 -4.31 -20.22
CA HIS A 172 -11.86 -5.51 -20.15
C HIS A 172 -10.45 -5.20 -19.69
N ILE A 173 -10.14 -3.94 -19.41
CA ILE A 173 -8.83 -3.50 -18.99
C ILE A 173 -8.82 -3.34 -17.48
N ARG A 174 -7.87 -4.00 -16.83
CA ARG A 174 -7.66 -3.87 -15.39
C ARG A 174 -6.20 -3.56 -15.16
N VAL A 175 -5.93 -2.37 -14.67
CA VAL A 175 -4.59 -1.91 -14.32
C VAL A 175 -4.57 -1.55 -12.84
N LYS A 176 -3.48 -1.88 -12.18
CA LYS A 176 -3.22 -1.48 -10.80
C LYS A 176 -1.90 -0.73 -10.71
N ILE A 177 -1.84 0.21 -9.78
CA ILE A 177 -0.63 0.94 -9.42
C ILE A 177 -0.32 0.75 -7.93
N ARG A 178 0.96 0.87 -7.56
CA ARG A 178 1.41 0.84 -6.17
C ARG A 178 2.64 1.74 -6.04
N LEU A 179 2.61 2.65 -5.08
CA LEU A 179 3.77 3.41 -4.65
C LEU A 179 4.23 2.85 -3.31
N HIS A 180 5.52 2.58 -3.18
CA HIS A 180 6.09 2.12 -1.92
C HIS A 180 7.50 2.64 -1.71
N LEU A 181 7.92 2.72 -0.45
CA LEU A 181 9.29 3.04 -0.07
C LEU A 181 10.15 1.78 -0.22
N SER A 182 11.20 1.87 -1.02
CA SER A 182 12.17 0.83 -1.29
C SER A 182 13.27 0.86 -0.24
N THR A 183 13.28 -0.11 0.67
CA THR A 183 14.32 -0.24 1.70
C THR A 183 15.57 -0.97 1.19
N ALA A 184 15.48 -1.58 0.00
CA ALA A 184 16.57 -2.34 -0.61
C ALA A 184 17.79 -1.47 -0.96
N GLN A 185 17.58 -0.17 -1.22
CA GLN A 185 18.64 0.78 -1.59
C GLN A 185 19.20 1.54 -0.38
N LEU A 186 18.66 1.31 0.82
CA LEU A 186 19.17 1.93 2.04
C LEU A 186 20.55 1.36 2.40
N PRO A 187 21.48 2.19 2.92
CA PRO A 187 22.75 1.70 3.44
C PRO A 187 22.52 0.60 4.49
N LYS A 188 23.36 -0.45 4.48
CA LYS A 188 23.25 -1.62 5.37
C LYS A 188 22.91 -1.31 6.85
N PRO A 189 23.47 -0.28 7.53
CA PRO A 189 23.07 0.02 8.90
C PRO A 189 21.59 0.39 9.07
N PHE A 190 20.98 1.07 8.09
CA PHE A 190 19.57 1.47 8.14
C PHE A 190 18.61 0.32 7.80
N GLN A 191 19.09 -0.72 7.12
CA GLN A 191 18.30 -1.92 6.86
C GLN A 191 17.91 -2.63 8.17
N ILE A 192 18.76 -2.58 9.19
CA ILE A 192 18.50 -3.17 10.51
C ILE A 192 17.35 -2.44 11.22
N ASN A 193 17.31 -1.11 11.11
CA ASN A 193 16.22 -0.30 11.66
C ASN A 193 14.88 -0.57 10.97
N ALA A 194 14.90 -0.83 9.66
CA ALA A 194 13.69 -1.17 8.91
C ALA A 194 13.10 -2.55 9.27
N ILE A 195 13.91 -3.48 9.80
CA ILE A 195 13.47 -4.80 10.24
C ILE A 195 12.78 -4.74 11.61
N HIS A 196 13.23 -3.85 12.51
CA HIS A 196 12.71 -3.74 13.87
C HIS A 196 11.58 -2.70 14.02
N ALA A 197 11.55 -1.67 13.17
CA ALA A 197 10.53 -0.63 13.21
C ALA A 197 9.67 -0.69 11.94
N GLY A 198 8.40 -1.12 12.06
CA GLY A 198 7.39 -1.03 10.99
C GLY A 198 7.21 0.39 10.41
N ASN A 199 7.82 1.38 11.06
CA ASN A 199 7.86 2.80 10.73
C ASN A 199 8.67 3.10 9.44
N TRP A 200 9.41 2.14 8.88
CA TRP A 200 10.16 2.27 7.61
C TRP A 200 9.47 1.59 6.43
N GLN A 201 8.26 1.07 6.63
CA GLN A 201 7.46 0.44 5.58
C GLN A 201 6.35 1.42 5.19
N LEU A 202 6.56 2.13 4.07
CA LEU A 202 5.52 2.97 3.48
C LEU A 202 5.02 2.31 2.21
N ASP A 203 3.71 2.11 2.14
CA ASP A 203 3.10 1.41 1.02
C ASP A 203 1.68 1.94 0.80
N SER A 204 1.33 2.23 -0.45
CA SER A 204 -0.04 2.58 -0.80
C SER A 204 -0.96 1.35 -0.90
N GLY A 205 -0.39 0.15 -0.94
CA GLY A 205 -1.04 -1.04 -1.47
C GLY A 205 -1.31 -0.91 -2.97
N TRP A 206 -1.85 -1.98 -3.57
CA TRP A 206 -2.28 -1.96 -4.96
C TRP A 206 -3.63 -1.24 -5.10
N LYS A 207 -3.65 -0.15 -5.85
CA LYS A 207 -4.86 0.61 -6.17
C LYS A 207 -5.22 0.41 -7.64
N ARG A 208 -6.51 0.20 -7.95
CA ARG A 208 -6.99 0.00 -9.32
C ARG A 208 -7.11 1.35 -10.02
N LEU A 209 -6.66 1.46 -11.26
CA LEU A 209 -6.85 2.67 -12.08
C LEU A 209 -8.29 2.80 -12.57
N ASP A 210 -8.80 4.03 -12.59
CA ASP A 210 -10.03 4.38 -13.34
C ASP A 210 -9.65 4.69 -14.79
N ILE A 211 -10.03 3.82 -15.73
CA ILE A 211 -9.59 3.89 -17.12
C ILE A 211 -10.70 4.47 -17.99
N ARG A 212 -10.35 5.52 -18.74
CA ARG A 212 -11.22 6.23 -19.67
C ARG A 212 -10.61 6.20 -21.08
N ARG A 213 -11.42 6.52 -22.08
CA ARG A 213 -11.01 6.68 -23.48
C ARG A 213 -11.02 8.17 -23.80
#